data_AF-A0A0G4J8I9-F1
#
_entry.id   AF-A0A0G4J8I9-F1
#
_cell.length_a   1.000
_cell.length_b   1.000
_cell.length_c   1.000
_cell.angle_alpha   90.00
_cell.angle_beta   90.00
_cell.angle_gamma   90.00
#
_symmetry.space_group_name_H-M   'P 1'
#
loop_
_entity.id
_entity.type
_entity.pdbx_description
1 polymer ?
#
loop_
_entity_poly.entity_id
_entity_poly.type
_entity_poly.pdbx_seq_one_letter_code
_entity_poly.pdbx_strand_id
1 'polypeptide(L)'
;MSVVHHQPRTASPGASLSSGRLWFISTRPASMLLGRAMRSRATYLTRVGDLRPPRSRPRRERTALERLRESDGMHVTEDGVRLSALNAPGLPVRSMPHDNVYIVDCSLVIAYVKDQVPGLAHWVEDHLDRGNKLYMLPATVQTVAVKQPNLVQGFEALRLNSESVPKSQSAIENVCHQIVRMLKVRGKRGGRLQTPLELLAYAGYYAGSADPTQIAPDEFAANRVVFATANRSCPHFIVKNRAKRAIVDVLLLENGFKRLLPVRFVDRDTGWKDFRSDHHAPSASVADDDGAPAAEPVDT
;
A
#
# COMPACT_ATOMS: atom_id res chain seq x y z
N MET A 1 -23.34 73.16 20.18
CA MET A 1 -21.90 73.47 20.38
C MET A 1 -21.12 72.61 19.41
N SER A 2 -20.56 73.24 18.37
CA SER A 2 -20.01 72.57 17.20
C SER A 2 -18.58 72.13 17.44
N VAL A 3 -18.31 70.82 17.30
CA VAL A 3 -16.97 70.25 17.37
C VAL A 3 -16.45 70.04 15.96
N VAL A 4 -15.40 70.78 15.62
CA VAL A 4 -14.68 70.73 14.35
C VAL A 4 -13.69 69.58 14.41
N HIS A 5 -13.93 68.51 13.63
CA HIS A 5 -12.93 67.47 13.40
C HIS A 5 -12.21 67.72 12.08
N HIS A 6 -10.95 68.15 12.19
CA HIS A 6 -9.98 68.15 11.11
C HIS A 6 -9.42 66.73 10.90
N GLN A 7 -9.61 66.21 9.69
CA GLN A 7 -8.57 65.47 8.96
C GLN A 7 -8.16 66.37 7.76
N PRO A 8 -6.98 66.21 7.10
CA PRO A 8 -6.21 64.97 6.90
C PRO A 8 -4.67 65.14 6.92
N ARG A 9 -3.94 64.02 6.93
CA ARG A 9 -2.60 63.98 6.33
C ARG A 9 -2.28 62.61 5.74
N THR A 10 -2.10 62.66 4.42
CA THR A 10 -1.54 61.68 3.50
C THR A 10 -0.07 61.39 3.78
N ALA A 11 0.34 60.13 3.61
CA ALA A 11 1.69 59.75 3.19
C ALA A 11 1.63 58.43 2.39
N SER A 12 2.27 58.48 1.24
CA SER A 12 2.29 57.58 0.06
C SER A 12 3.07 56.26 0.30
N PRO A 13 3.65 55.59 -0.71
CA PRO A 13 3.15 55.02 -1.98
C PRO A 13 3.44 53.50 -2.05
N GLY A 14 3.01 52.77 -3.08
CA GLY A 14 3.61 51.45 -3.33
C GLY A 14 2.94 50.53 -4.34
N ALA A 15 3.37 50.67 -5.60
CA ALA A 15 3.51 49.60 -6.60
C ALA A 15 2.28 48.77 -7.00
N SER A 16 1.68 49.24 -8.10
CA SER A 16 1.00 48.45 -9.12
C SER A 16 2.00 47.66 -9.99
N LEU A 17 1.47 46.69 -10.75
CA LEU A 17 2.06 45.84 -11.80
C LEU A 17 2.68 44.53 -11.26
N SER A 18 2.40 43.34 -11.80
CA SER A 18 1.86 42.97 -13.12
C SER A 18 1.42 41.51 -13.11
N SER A 19 0.45 41.22 -13.99
CA SER A 19 0.13 39.91 -14.55
C SER A 19 1.36 38.99 -14.73
N GLY A 20 1.33 37.82 -14.10
CA GLY A 20 2.34 36.77 -14.28
C GLY A 20 1.67 35.45 -14.63
N ARG A 21 1.91 34.96 -15.86
CA ARG A 21 1.53 33.65 -16.37
C ARG A 21 1.92 32.54 -15.38
N LEU A 22 0.95 31.70 -15.01
CA LEU A 22 1.20 30.43 -14.32
C LEU A 22 1.93 29.46 -15.24
N TRP A 23 3.19 29.18 -14.92
CA TRP A 23 3.96 28.10 -15.52
C TRP A 23 3.59 26.79 -14.82
N PHE A 24 3.14 25.80 -15.60
CA PHE A 24 3.07 24.41 -15.17
C PHE A 24 4.49 23.90 -14.89
N ILE A 25 4.87 23.79 -13.62
CA ILE A 25 6.07 23.06 -13.21
C ILE A 25 5.64 21.63 -12.88
N SER A 26 5.85 20.74 -13.84
CA SER A 26 5.92 19.29 -13.67
C SER A 26 7.13 18.95 -12.78
N THR A 27 6.96 18.95 -11.46
CA THR A 27 7.98 18.48 -10.53
C THR A 27 7.99 16.95 -10.49
N ARG A 28 8.77 16.35 -11.39
CA ARG A 28 9.40 15.05 -11.12
C ARG A 28 10.57 15.31 -10.16
N PRO A 29 10.77 14.51 -9.09
CA PRO A 29 11.93 14.68 -8.23
C PRO A 29 13.22 14.43 -9.04
N ALA A 30 14.09 15.43 -9.03
CA ALA A 30 15.36 15.48 -9.73
C ALA A 30 16.45 14.75 -8.92
N SER A 31 16.45 13.42 -8.96
CA SER A 31 17.54 12.61 -8.39
C SER A 31 17.87 11.35 -9.19
N MET A 32 17.66 11.34 -10.52
CA MET A 32 18.02 10.20 -11.40
C MET A 32 18.59 10.59 -12.77
N LEU A 33 19.49 11.58 -12.83
CA LEU A 33 20.16 11.96 -14.10
C LEU A 33 21.67 12.27 -13.99
N LEU A 34 22.39 11.59 -13.10
CA LEU A 34 23.85 11.50 -13.21
C LEU A 34 24.31 10.08 -12.88
N GLY A 35 24.74 9.35 -13.92
CA GLY A 35 25.41 8.07 -13.77
C GLY A 35 24.85 6.93 -14.62
N ARG A 36 24.87 7.08 -15.95
CA ARG A 36 25.13 5.97 -16.92
C ARG A 36 25.10 6.46 -18.37
N ALA A 37 25.89 7.50 -18.65
CA ALA A 37 26.59 7.59 -19.93
C ALA A 37 28.04 7.19 -19.61
N MET A 38 28.50 6.09 -20.23
CA MET A 38 29.85 5.46 -20.15
C MET A 38 29.75 3.97 -19.81
N ARG A 39 29.35 3.16 -20.79
CA ARG A 39 30.09 1.93 -21.14
C ARG A 39 29.67 1.46 -22.53
N SER A 40 30.56 1.78 -23.45
CA SER A 40 30.61 1.36 -24.85
C SER A 40 30.68 -0.16 -24.98
N ARG A 41 30.09 -0.62 -26.08
CA ARG A 41 30.53 -1.74 -26.92
C ARG A 41 31.98 -2.20 -26.65
N ALA A 42 32.13 -3.49 -26.39
CA ALA A 42 33.24 -4.30 -26.87
C ALA A 42 32.76 -5.74 -27.08
N THR A 43 32.69 -6.10 -28.35
CA THR A 43 32.64 -7.44 -28.94
C THR A 43 33.72 -8.35 -28.35
N TYR A 44 33.51 -9.67 -28.27
CA TYR A 44 34.42 -10.67 -28.89
C TYR A 44 33.85 -12.09 -28.77
N LEU A 45 33.77 -12.74 -29.94
CA LEU A 45 33.62 -14.18 -30.14
C LEU A 45 34.89 -14.91 -29.71
N THR A 46 34.76 -16.01 -28.97
CA THR A 46 35.58 -17.21 -29.24
C THR A 46 34.91 -18.48 -28.71
N ARG A 47 34.77 -19.45 -29.62
CA ARG A 47 34.55 -20.88 -29.35
C ARG A 47 35.71 -21.44 -28.53
N VAL A 48 35.45 -22.51 -27.76
CA VAL A 48 36.11 -23.83 -27.81
C VAL A 48 35.63 -24.66 -26.60
N GLY A 49 35.34 -25.94 -26.82
CA GLY A 49 35.53 -26.97 -25.78
C GLY A 49 34.29 -27.75 -25.38
N ASP A 50 34.01 -28.81 -26.13
CA ASP A 50 33.22 -29.97 -25.70
C ASP A 50 33.69 -30.51 -24.34
N LEU A 51 32.80 -30.52 -23.35
CA LEU A 51 32.76 -31.54 -22.29
C LEU A 51 31.30 -31.70 -21.82
N ARG A 52 30.68 -32.83 -22.17
CA ARG A 52 29.41 -33.28 -21.59
C ARG A 52 29.61 -33.62 -20.11
N PRO A 53 28.84 -33.05 -19.18
CA PRO A 53 28.69 -33.63 -17.86
C PRO A 53 27.52 -34.65 -17.84
N PRO A 54 27.56 -35.62 -16.91
CA PRO A 54 26.64 -36.74 -16.86
C PRO A 54 25.21 -36.31 -16.52
N ARG A 55 24.24 -36.95 -17.19
CA ARG A 55 22.81 -36.87 -16.88
C ARG A 55 22.53 -37.68 -15.60
N SER A 56 22.72 -37.08 -14.44
CA SER A 56 21.95 -37.42 -13.25
C SER A 56 20.97 -36.27 -13.01
N ARG A 57 19.66 -36.54 -13.11
CA ARG A 57 18.62 -35.57 -12.76
C ARG A 57 18.61 -35.47 -11.23
N PRO A 58 18.99 -34.34 -10.61
CA PRO A 58 18.61 -34.13 -9.23
C PRO A 58 17.08 -34.06 -9.18
N ARG A 59 16.50 -34.80 -8.25
CA ARG A 59 15.09 -34.77 -7.89
C ARG A 59 14.77 -33.31 -7.56
N ARG A 60 14.14 -32.60 -8.51
CA ARG A 60 13.80 -31.18 -8.36
C ARG A 60 12.92 -31.04 -7.14
N GLU A 61 13.45 -30.45 -6.07
CA GLU A 61 12.63 -29.81 -5.06
C GLU A 61 11.84 -28.72 -5.77
N ARG A 62 10.59 -29.03 -6.09
CA ARG A 62 9.64 -28.07 -6.65
C ARG A 62 9.50 -26.94 -5.64
N THR A 63 9.92 -25.75 -6.04
CA THR A 63 9.75 -24.54 -5.24
C THR A 63 8.27 -24.33 -4.92
N ALA A 64 7.95 -23.73 -3.77
CA ALA A 64 6.56 -23.41 -3.41
C ALA A 64 5.83 -22.62 -4.52
N LEU A 65 6.58 -21.81 -5.27
CA LEU A 65 6.13 -21.06 -6.46
C LEU A 65 5.69 -21.94 -7.64
N GLU A 66 6.30 -23.12 -7.86
CA GLU A 66 5.85 -24.06 -8.89
C GLU A 66 4.58 -24.80 -8.48
N ARG A 67 4.40 -25.09 -7.18
CA ARG A 67 3.18 -25.71 -6.65
C ARG A 67 1.98 -24.77 -6.73
N LEU A 68 2.16 -23.48 -6.43
CA LEU A 68 1.13 -22.45 -6.59
C LEU A 68 0.72 -22.22 -8.05
N ARG A 69 1.60 -22.53 -9.01
CA ARG A 69 1.29 -22.43 -10.45
C ARG A 69 0.50 -23.63 -10.98
N GLU A 70 0.77 -24.82 -10.44
CA GLU A 70 0.07 -26.04 -10.83
C GLU A 70 -1.30 -26.20 -10.14
N SER A 71 -1.47 -25.69 -8.92
CA SER A 71 -2.76 -25.81 -8.19
C SER A 71 -3.90 -24.97 -8.78
N ASP A 72 -3.58 -23.97 -9.59
CA ASP A 72 -4.54 -22.98 -10.10
C ASP A 72 -4.79 -23.05 -11.62
N GLY A 73 -4.38 -24.13 -12.31
CA GLY A 73 -4.79 -24.40 -13.69
C GLY A 73 -4.78 -23.18 -14.63
N MET A 74 -3.74 -22.35 -14.53
CA MET A 74 -3.75 -21.00 -15.09
C MET A 74 -3.38 -21.02 -16.58
N HIS A 75 -4.29 -21.51 -17.41
CA HIS A 75 -4.37 -21.05 -18.80
C HIS A 75 -4.82 -19.58 -18.76
N VAL A 76 -3.91 -18.67 -19.12
CA VAL A 76 -4.29 -17.29 -19.46
C VAL A 76 -4.95 -17.35 -20.82
N THR A 77 -6.19 -17.83 -20.88
CA THR A 77 -7.08 -17.53 -21.99
C THR A 77 -7.63 -16.14 -21.75
N GLU A 78 -7.27 -15.22 -22.64
CA GLU A 78 -8.04 -14.01 -22.90
C GLU A 78 -9.44 -14.48 -23.30
N ASP A 79 -10.37 -14.65 -22.34
CA ASP A 79 -11.81 -14.54 -22.56
C ASP A 79 -12.61 -14.79 -21.26
N GLY A 80 -13.22 -13.71 -20.76
CA GLY A 80 -14.66 -13.67 -20.62
C GLY A 80 -15.38 -14.62 -19.67
N VAL A 81 -14.91 -14.90 -18.45
CA VAL A 81 -15.80 -15.53 -17.42
C VAL A 81 -15.57 -14.92 -16.03
N ARG A 82 -16.67 -14.36 -15.48
CA ARG A 82 -16.89 -13.84 -14.09
C ARG A 82 -16.21 -12.51 -13.70
N LEU A 83 -16.55 -11.44 -14.43
CA LEU A 83 -16.36 -10.04 -13.96
C LEU A 83 -17.44 -9.56 -12.96
N SER A 84 -18.50 -10.34 -12.71
CA SER A 84 -19.67 -9.90 -11.94
C SER A 84 -19.41 -9.73 -10.44
N ALA A 85 -18.47 -10.48 -9.85
CA ALA A 85 -18.07 -10.32 -8.45
C ALA A 85 -17.00 -9.22 -8.23
N LEU A 86 -16.57 -8.53 -9.29
CA LEU A 86 -15.50 -7.53 -9.24
C LEU A 86 -16.00 -6.07 -9.23
N ASN A 87 -17.32 -5.90 -9.29
CA ASN A 87 -18.03 -4.63 -9.19
C ASN A 87 -19.04 -4.65 -8.04
N ALA A 88 -18.70 -5.29 -6.90
CA ALA A 88 -19.49 -5.06 -5.69
C ALA A 88 -19.52 -3.53 -5.46
N PRO A 89 -20.73 -2.95 -5.26
CA PRO A 89 -20.83 -1.52 -4.96
C PRO A 89 -19.97 -1.24 -3.72
N GLY A 90 -19.25 -0.12 -3.74
CA GLY A 90 -18.53 0.31 -2.55
C GLY A 90 -19.52 0.55 -1.41
N LEU A 91 -19.04 0.40 -0.19
CA LEU A 91 -19.78 0.71 1.02
C LEU A 91 -19.64 2.20 1.33
N PRO A 92 -20.63 2.86 1.95
CA PRO A 92 -20.51 4.26 2.29
C PRO A 92 -19.34 4.49 3.26
N VAL A 93 -18.60 5.61 3.13
CA VAL A 93 -17.40 5.90 3.94
C VAL A 93 -17.68 5.84 5.45
N ARG A 94 -18.85 6.32 5.88
CA ARG A 94 -19.30 6.24 7.28
C ARG A 94 -19.39 4.83 7.87
N SER A 95 -19.45 3.78 7.04
CA SER A 95 -19.47 2.39 7.51
C SER A 95 -18.08 1.76 7.56
N MET A 96 -17.02 2.53 7.33
CA MET A 96 -15.66 2.02 7.37
C MET A 96 -15.29 1.67 8.82
N PRO A 97 -14.76 0.46 9.11
CA PRO A 97 -14.53 0.02 10.49
C PRO A 97 -13.55 0.91 11.25
N HIS A 98 -13.89 1.36 12.46
CA HIS A 98 -12.97 2.20 13.27
C HIS A 98 -11.95 1.38 14.06
N ASP A 99 -12.14 0.08 14.15
CA ASP A 99 -11.34 -0.83 14.96
C ASP A 99 -10.09 -1.35 14.22
N ASN A 100 -9.96 -1.03 12.93
CA ASN A 100 -8.75 -1.29 12.15
C ASN A 100 -7.69 -0.21 12.40
N VAL A 101 -6.44 -0.61 12.25
CA VAL A 101 -5.29 0.30 12.24
C VAL A 101 -5.02 0.74 10.80
N TYR A 102 -5.10 2.04 10.53
CA TYR A 102 -4.98 2.57 9.17
C TYR A 102 -3.61 3.16 8.89
N ILE A 103 -2.96 2.65 7.84
CA ILE A 103 -1.80 3.28 7.22
C ILE A 103 -2.29 3.99 5.96
N VAL A 104 -2.25 5.31 5.95
CA VAL A 104 -2.77 6.16 4.88
C VAL A 104 -1.66 6.71 4.00
N ASP A 105 -1.93 6.82 2.70
CA ASP A 105 -1.03 7.48 1.75
C ASP A 105 -1.36 8.97 1.56
N CYS A 106 -0.50 9.67 0.82
CA CYS A 106 -0.69 11.10 0.58
C CYS A 106 -1.96 11.40 -0.22
N SER A 107 -2.46 10.46 -1.02
CA SER A 107 -3.67 10.66 -1.81
C SER A 107 -4.90 10.75 -0.92
N LEU A 108 -4.99 9.90 0.10
CA LEU A 108 -6.11 9.91 1.05
C LEU A 108 -6.06 11.11 1.98
N VAL A 109 -4.86 11.50 2.43
CA VAL A 109 -4.67 12.73 3.22
C VAL A 109 -5.09 13.97 2.43
N ILE A 110 -4.67 14.07 1.16
CA ILE A 110 -5.08 15.18 0.28
C ILE A 110 -6.60 15.17 0.07
N ALA A 111 -7.20 13.99 -0.09
CA ALA A 111 -8.64 13.85 -0.25
C ALA A 111 -9.41 14.32 0.99
N TYR A 112 -8.91 14.01 2.19
CA TYR A 112 -9.45 14.51 3.46
C TYR A 112 -9.34 16.03 3.55
N VAL A 113 -8.14 16.60 3.40
CA VAL A 113 -7.93 18.05 3.58
C VAL A 113 -8.69 18.89 2.55
N LYS A 114 -8.89 18.35 1.34
CA LYS A 114 -9.62 19.05 0.27
C LYS A 114 -11.11 18.70 0.20
N ASP A 115 -11.62 17.95 1.18
CA ASP A 115 -13.00 17.44 1.21
C ASP A 115 -13.45 16.83 -0.13
N GLN A 116 -12.57 16.03 -0.75
CA GLN A 116 -12.82 15.46 -2.08
C GLN A 116 -13.68 14.21 -2.05
N VAL A 117 -13.77 13.55 -0.90
CA VAL A 117 -14.52 12.32 -0.71
C VAL A 117 -15.63 12.58 0.31
N PRO A 118 -16.90 12.55 -0.11
CA PRO A 118 -18.03 12.80 0.79
C PRO A 118 -18.01 11.89 2.02
N GLY A 119 -18.13 12.49 3.21
CA GLY A 119 -18.17 11.77 4.48
C GLY A 119 -16.81 11.28 4.99
N LEU A 120 -15.72 11.48 4.25
CA LEU A 120 -14.37 11.13 4.73
C LEU A 120 -13.96 12.02 5.91
N ALA A 121 -14.21 13.32 5.84
CA ALA A 121 -13.87 14.24 6.92
C ALA A 121 -14.53 13.83 8.24
N HIS A 122 -15.84 13.64 8.21
CA HIS A 122 -16.61 13.16 9.35
C HIS A 122 -16.14 11.80 9.88
N TRP A 123 -15.86 10.83 9.00
CA TRP A 123 -15.34 9.53 9.44
C TRP A 123 -13.96 9.65 10.10
N VAL A 124 -13.07 10.49 9.58
CA VAL A 124 -11.74 10.73 10.17
C VAL A 124 -11.89 11.35 11.55
N GLU A 125 -12.73 12.38 11.69
CA GLU A 125 -13.01 13.03 12.98
C GLU A 125 -13.56 12.01 14.00
N ASP A 126 -14.59 11.25 13.63
CA ASP A 126 -15.15 10.19 14.47
C ASP A 126 -14.12 9.12 14.86
N HIS A 127 -13.19 8.78 13.96
CA HIS A 127 -12.13 7.82 14.24
C HIS A 127 -11.14 8.35 15.27
N LEU A 128 -10.79 9.63 15.17
CA LEU A 128 -9.87 10.32 16.08
C LEU A 128 -10.52 10.59 17.44
N ASP A 129 -11.80 10.95 17.48
CA ASP A 129 -12.57 11.17 18.72
C ASP A 129 -12.70 9.90 19.56
N ARG A 130 -12.65 8.73 18.92
CA ARG A 130 -12.55 7.42 19.59
C ARG A 130 -11.16 7.12 20.16
N GLY A 131 -10.21 8.05 20.04
CA GLY A 131 -8.83 7.89 20.47
C GLY A 131 -7.94 7.10 19.50
N ASN A 132 -8.45 6.74 18.32
CA ASN A 132 -7.62 6.06 17.30
C ASN A 132 -6.77 7.07 16.53
N LYS A 133 -5.83 6.54 15.73
CA LYS A 133 -4.88 7.34 14.97
C LYS A 133 -4.78 6.84 13.53
N LEU A 134 -4.46 7.75 12.63
CA LEU A 134 -4.14 7.44 11.24
C LEU A 134 -2.63 7.52 11.06
N TYR A 135 -2.02 6.43 10.63
CA TYR A 135 -0.59 6.34 10.50
C TYR A 135 -0.13 6.63 9.07
N MET A 136 1.03 7.25 8.91
CA MET A 136 1.63 7.58 7.62
C MET A 136 3.06 7.05 7.56
N LEU A 137 3.48 6.60 6.38
CA LEU A 137 4.89 6.32 6.16
C LEU A 137 5.73 7.59 6.24
N PRO A 138 6.98 7.57 6.73
CA PRO A 138 7.81 8.76 6.85
C PRO A 138 7.95 9.57 5.55
N ALA A 139 8.08 8.88 4.40
CA ALA A 139 8.11 9.54 3.08
C ALA A 139 6.78 10.23 2.71
N THR A 140 5.65 9.66 3.15
CA THR A 140 4.32 10.26 3.00
C THR A 140 4.21 11.53 3.82
N VAL A 141 4.71 11.53 5.07
CA VAL A 141 4.70 12.72 5.95
C VAL A 141 5.44 13.89 5.29
N GLN A 142 6.63 13.65 4.75
CA GLN A 142 7.40 14.67 4.04
C GLN A 142 6.63 15.23 2.84
N THR A 143 5.97 14.36 2.07
CA THR A 143 5.17 14.75 0.91
C THR A 143 3.95 15.58 1.30
N VAL A 144 3.30 15.23 2.42
CA VAL A 144 2.14 15.95 2.95
C VAL A 144 2.56 17.30 3.53
N ALA A 145 3.62 17.36 4.33
CA ALA A 145 4.09 18.58 4.98
C ALA A 145 4.39 19.72 3.98
N VAL A 146 4.90 19.39 2.79
CA VAL A 146 5.13 20.37 1.70
C VAL A 146 3.82 20.99 1.20
N LYS A 147 2.72 20.23 1.23
CA LYS A 147 1.42 20.66 0.69
C LYS A 147 0.46 21.18 1.75
N GLN A 148 0.61 20.71 2.98
CA GLN A 148 -0.28 20.95 4.10
C GLN A 148 0.56 20.99 5.39
N PRO A 149 1.11 22.15 5.77
CA PRO A 149 1.96 22.28 6.94
C PRO A 149 1.21 22.07 8.26
N ASN A 150 -0.11 22.29 8.26
CA ASN A 150 -0.98 22.17 9.42
C ASN A 150 -1.86 20.92 9.29
N LEU A 151 -1.23 19.74 9.27
CA LEU A 151 -1.98 18.49 9.29
C LEU A 151 -2.72 18.34 10.63
N VAL A 152 -3.96 17.86 10.57
CA VAL A 152 -4.80 17.68 11.75
C VAL A 152 -4.15 16.74 12.75
N GLN A 153 -4.29 17.05 14.04
CA GLN A 153 -3.83 16.20 15.13
C GLN A 153 -4.46 14.80 14.99
N GLY A 154 -3.65 13.74 15.09
CA GLY A 154 -4.11 12.36 14.92
C GLY A 154 -3.59 11.65 13.67
N PHE A 155 -3.02 12.38 12.72
CA PHE A 155 -2.19 11.80 11.66
C PHE A 155 -0.73 11.70 12.11
N GLU A 156 -0.22 10.50 12.35
CA GLU A 156 1.10 10.26 12.93
C GLU A 156 2.06 9.56 11.97
N ALA A 157 3.35 9.90 12.08
CA ALA A 157 4.40 9.16 11.39
C ALA A 157 4.57 7.77 12.02
N LEU A 158 4.62 6.72 11.20
CA LEU A 158 5.03 5.39 11.63
C LEU A 158 6.49 5.41 12.06
N ARG A 159 6.73 4.84 13.24
CA ARG A 159 8.06 4.60 13.76
C ARG A 159 8.34 3.11 13.71
N LEU A 160 9.57 2.78 13.35
CA LEU A 160 10.06 1.42 13.54
C LEU A 160 10.36 1.20 15.01
N ASN A 161 10.22 -0.05 15.46
CA ASN A 161 10.80 -0.49 16.72
C ASN A 161 12.31 -0.17 16.71
N SER A 162 12.87 0.24 17.85
CA SER A 162 14.29 0.58 18.01
C SER A 162 15.24 -0.53 17.55
N GLU A 163 14.79 -1.78 17.60
CA GLU A 163 15.55 -2.95 17.14
C GLU A 163 15.47 -3.20 15.62
N SER A 164 14.56 -2.53 14.92
CA SER A 164 14.34 -2.73 13.49
C SER A 164 15.17 -1.77 12.64
N VAL A 165 15.97 -2.32 11.73
CA VAL A 165 16.79 -1.55 10.79
C VAL A 165 16.01 -1.28 9.50
N PRO A 166 15.79 -0.01 9.10
CA PRO A 166 15.11 0.32 7.85
C PRO A 166 15.71 -0.43 6.66
N LYS A 167 14.85 -0.95 5.78
CA LYS A 167 15.30 -1.57 4.52
C LYS A 167 15.96 -0.52 3.63
N SER A 168 17.10 -0.87 3.03
CA SER A 168 17.77 0.00 2.07
C SER A 168 16.90 0.17 0.82
N GLN A 169 16.99 1.36 0.20
CA GLN A 169 16.28 1.63 -1.05
C GLN A 169 16.65 0.62 -2.15
N SER A 170 17.91 0.20 -2.21
CA SER A 170 18.38 -0.82 -3.16
C SER A 170 17.71 -2.18 -2.97
N ALA A 171 17.47 -2.62 -1.73
CA ALA A 171 16.78 -3.88 -1.45
C ALA A 171 15.32 -3.83 -1.95
N ILE A 172 14.70 -2.66 -1.82
CA ILE A 172 13.31 -2.43 -2.22
C ILE A 172 13.18 -2.39 -3.74
N GLU A 173 14.07 -1.66 -4.41
CA GLU A 173 14.12 -1.64 -5.87
C GLU A 173 14.33 -3.04 -6.44
N ASN A 174 15.22 -3.83 -5.82
CA ASN A 174 15.48 -5.21 -6.21
C ASN A 174 14.23 -6.09 -6.10
N VAL A 175 13.52 -6.07 -4.96
CA VAL A 175 12.30 -6.89 -4.81
C VAL A 175 11.18 -6.41 -5.75
N CYS A 176 11.03 -5.10 -5.97
CA CYS A 176 10.06 -4.57 -6.91
C CYS A 176 10.35 -5.02 -8.35
N HIS A 177 11.63 -5.01 -8.78
CA HIS A 177 12.03 -5.54 -10.06
C HIS A 177 11.75 -7.05 -10.18
N GLN A 178 12.00 -7.83 -9.12
CA GLN A 178 11.64 -9.26 -9.08
C GLN A 178 10.13 -9.47 -9.24
N ILE A 179 9.31 -8.69 -8.52
CA ILE A 179 7.84 -8.74 -8.62
C ILE A 179 7.38 -8.41 -10.05
N VAL A 180 7.83 -7.30 -10.63
CA VAL A 180 7.48 -6.88 -12.00
C VAL A 180 7.85 -7.96 -13.01
N ARG A 181 9.03 -8.56 -12.86
CA ARG A 181 9.50 -9.68 -13.71
C ARG A 181 8.62 -10.91 -13.55
N MET A 182 8.28 -11.30 -12.32
CA MET A 182 7.48 -12.49 -12.02
C MET A 182 6.02 -12.35 -12.46
N LEU A 183 5.47 -11.15 -12.34
CA LEU A 183 4.15 -10.79 -12.88
C LEU A 183 4.15 -10.63 -14.41
N LYS A 184 5.31 -10.80 -15.06
CA LYS A 184 5.51 -10.69 -16.52
C LYS A 184 5.02 -9.35 -17.09
N VAL A 185 5.11 -8.27 -16.32
CA VAL A 185 4.69 -6.94 -16.77
C VAL A 185 5.79 -6.34 -17.64
N ARG A 186 5.46 -5.98 -18.88
CA ARG A 186 6.42 -5.49 -19.87
C ARG A 186 6.26 -3.99 -20.17
N GLY A 187 7.33 -3.39 -20.67
CA GLY A 187 7.36 -2.03 -21.20
C GLY A 187 7.04 -0.94 -20.16
N LYS A 188 6.44 0.16 -20.62
CA LYS A 188 6.10 1.32 -19.78
C LYS A 188 5.22 0.99 -18.58
N ARG A 189 4.45 -0.10 -18.64
CA ARG A 189 3.60 -0.55 -17.53
C ARG A 189 4.42 -1.01 -16.32
N GLY A 190 5.56 -1.69 -16.55
CA GLY A 190 6.43 -2.14 -15.46
C GLY A 190 6.99 -0.96 -14.66
N GLY A 191 7.53 0.06 -15.35
CA GLY A 191 8.04 1.26 -14.68
C GLY A 191 6.97 2.05 -13.92
N ARG A 192 5.70 2.04 -14.37
CA ARG A 192 4.59 2.68 -13.65
C ARG A 192 4.18 1.96 -12.37
N LEU A 193 4.48 0.67 -12.24
CA LEU A 193 4.19 -0.12 -11.04
C LEU A 193 5.27 0.02 -9.97
N GLN A 194 6.42 0.58 -10.29
CA GLN A 194 7.55 0.67 -9.36
C GLN A 194 7.18 1.44 -8.10
N THR A 195 6.87 2.73 -8.22
CA THR A 195 6.58 3.59 -7.05
C THR A 195 5.47 3.04 -6.14
N PRO A 196 4.33 2.54 -6.65
CA PRO A 196 3.31 2.04 -5.73
C PRO A 196 3.62 0.63 -5.19
N LEU A 197 4.42 -0.19 -5.89
CA LEU A 197 4.95 -1.44 -5.30
C LEU A 197 5.88 -1.11 -4.13
N GLU A 198 6.75 -0.12 -4.30
CA GLU A 198 7.63 0.36 -3.24
C GLU A 198 6.80 0.82 -2.04
N LEU A 199 5.77 1.63 -2.28
CA LEU A 199 4.87 2.12 -1.23
C LEU A 199 4.18 0.98 -0.47
N LEU A 200 3.67 -0.03 -1.17
CA LEU A 200 3.02 -1.19 -0.56
C LEU A 200 4.02 -2.08 0.22
N ALA A 201 5.21 -2.30 -0.34
CA ALA A 201 6.27 -3.06 0.31
C ALA A 201 6.75 -2.35 1.59
N TYR A 202 6.95 -1.04 1.53
CA TYR A 202 7.27 -0.21 2.68
C TYR A 202 6.15 -0.24 3.72
N ALA A 203 4.88 -0.12 3.32
CA ALA A 203 3.75 -0.18 4.24
C ALA A 203 3.71 -1.49 5.01
N GLY A 204 3.81 -2.63 4.33
CA GLY A 204 3.88 -3.94 4.99
C GLY A 204 5.07 -4.06 5.92
N TYR A 205 6.25 -3.63 5.46
CA TYR A 205 7.47 -3.67 6.28
C TYR A 205 7.35 -2.83 7.55
N TYR A 206 6.95 -1.55 7.43
CA TYR A 206 6.76 -0.68 8.59
C TYR A 206 5.70 -1.21 9.54
N ALA A 207 4.57 -1.70 9.03
CA ALA A 207 3.52 -2.28 9.87
C ALA A 207 4.01 -3.49 10.70
N GLY A 208 4.75 -4.41 10.07
CA GLY A 208 5.24 -5.62 10.75
C GLY A 208 6.53 -5.42 11.56
N SER A 209 7.07 -4.21 11.59
CA SER A 209 8.25 -3.79 12.35
C SER A 209 8.00 -2.50 13.13
N ALA A 210 6.74 -2.12 13.30
CA ALA A 210 6.36 -0.88 13.97
C ALA A 210 6.70 -0.91 15.46
N ASP A 211 6.84 0.27 16.05
CA ASP A 211 6.79 0.46 17.49
C ASP A 211 5.49 -0.19 18.05
N PRO A 212 5.59 -1.14 18.99
CA PRO A 212 4.41 -1.83 19.57
C PRO A 212 3.41 -0.89 20.23
N THR A 213 3.83 0.32 20.61
CA THR A 213 2.93 1.36 21.16
C THR A 213 2.06 2.02 20.08
N GLN A 214 2.44 1.91 18.81
CA GLN A 214 1.66 2.42 17.68
C GLN A 214 0.81 1.32 17.03
N ILE A 215 1.41 0.14 16.80
CA ILE A 215 0.75 -1.01 16.21
C ILE A 215 1.09 -2.24 17.04
N ALA A 216 0.09 -2.83 17.68
CA ALA A 216 0.32 -3.99 18.50
C ALA A 216 0.65 -5.22 17.62
N PRO A 217 1.55 -6.13 18.05
CA PRO A 217 1.95 -7.28 17.24
C PRO A 217 0.78 -8.20 16.86
N ASP A 218 -0.23 -8.31 17.72
CA ASP A 218 -1.45 -9.08 17.51
C ASP A 218 -2.37 -8.42 16.48
N GLU A 219 -2.48 -7.10 16.45
CA GLU A 219 -3.22 -6.37 15.39
C GLU A 219 -2.60 -6.62 14.03
N PHE A 220 -1.27 -6.58 13.96
CA PHE A 220 -0.56 -6.95 12.73
C PHE A 220 -0.86 -8.40 12.39
N ALA A 221 -0.68 -9.36 13.30
CA ALA A 221 -0.89 -10.79 13.07
C ALA A 221 -2.33 -11.15 12.67
N ALA A 222 -3.33 -10.49 13.25
CA ALA A 222 -4.76 -10.65 12.98
C ALA A 222 -5.23 -9.98 11.68
N ASN A 223 -4.34 -9.38 10.89
CA ASN A 223 -4.67 -8.65 9.66
C ASN A 223 -5.57 -7.41 9.87
N ARG A 224 -5.50 -6.76 11.05
CA ARG A 224 -6.27 -5.54 11.34
C ARG A 224 -5.59 -4.26 10.83
N VAL A 225 -4.31 -4.35 10.48
CA VAL A 225 -3.57 -3.24 9.86
C VAL A 225 -3.89 -3.15 8.37
N VAL A 226 -4.44 -2.03 7.93
CA VAL A 226 -4.94 -1.81 6.57
C VAL A 226 -4.22 -0.64 5.92
N PHE A 227 -3.76 -0.83 4.69
CA PHE A 227 -3.26 0.26 3.86
C PHE A 227 -4.44 0.93 3.14
N ALA A 228 -4.75 2.17 3.49
CA ALA A 228 -5.87 2.92 2.92
C ALA A 228 -5.37 4.01 1.93
N THR A 229 -6.03 4.08 0.78
CA THR A 229 -5.62 4.97 -0.33
C THR A 229 -6.81 5.45 -1.14
N ALA A 230 -6.71 6.67 -1.68
CA ALA A 230 -7.60 7.20 -2.70
C ALA A 230 -7.05 7.00 -4.13
N ASN A 231 -5.90 6.34 -4.29
CA ASN A 231 -5.30 6.04 -5.58
C ASN A 231 -5.67 4.64 -6.06
N ARG A 232 -6.62 4.57 -7.00
CA ARG A 232 -7.14 3.31 -7.56
C ARG A 232 -6.12 2.53 -8.37
N SER A 233 -5.22 3.23 -9.05
CA SER A 233 -4.57 2.74 -10.27
C SER A 233 -3.64 1.53 -10.03
N CYS A 234 -2.92 1.50 -8.92
CA CYS A 234 -1.91 0.47 -8.70
C CYS A 234 -2.34 -0.69 -7.79
N PRO A 235 -2.99 -0.45 -6.63
CA PRO A 235 -3.43 -1.57 -5.80
C PRO A 235 -4.48 -2.43 -6.51
N HIS A 236 -5.30 -1.83 -7.39
CA HIS A 236 -6.21 -2.60 -8.23
C HIS A 236 -5.49 -3.57 -9.19
N PHE A 237 -4.27 -3.26 -9.67
CA PHE A 237 -3.54 -4.18 -10.55
C PHE A 237 -2.93 -5.36 -9.79
N ILE A 238 -2.37 -5.08 -8.62
CA ILE A 238 -1.56 -6.02 -7.83
C ILE A 238 -2.46 -6.87 -6.92
N VAL A 239 -3.40 -6.23 -6.22
CA VAL A 239 -4.13 -6.81 -5.09
C VAL A 239 -5.49 -7.38 -5.50
N LYS A 240 -6.03 -6.99 -6.66
CA LYS A 240 -7.30 -7.53 -7.19
C LYS A 240 -7.23 -9.02 -7.55
N ASN A 241 -6.06 -9.52 -7.92
CA ASN A 241 -5.89 -10.92 -8.32
C ASN A 241 -5.17 -11.67 -7.22
N ARG A 242 -5.83 -12.68 -6.63
CA ARG A 242 -5.32 -13.48 -5.52
C ARG A 242 -3.97 -14.14 -5.83
N ALA A 243 -3.82 -14.71 -7.03
CA ALA A 243 -2.56 -15.31 -7.45
C ALA A 243 -1.43 -14.27 -7.58
N LYS A 244 -1.72 -13.08 -8.12
CA LYS A 244 -0.72 -11.99 -8.17
C LYS A 244 -0.33 -11.51 -6.77
N ARG A 245 -1.33 -11.35 -5.88
CA ARG A 245 -1.11 -11.00 -4.48
C ARG A 245 -0.21 -12.03 -3.79
N ALA A 246 -0.49 -13.32 -3.96
CA ALA A 246 0.32 -14.41 -3.40
C ALA A 246 1.76 -14.39 -3.92
N ILE A 247 1.97 -14.16 -5.23
CA ILE A 247 3.32 -14.00 -5.80
C ILE A 247 4.07 -12.83 -5.16
N VAL A 248 3.40 -11.69 -5.00
CA VAL A 248 3.99 -10.50 -4.37
C VAL A 248 4.37 -10.79 -2.93
N ASP A 249 3.47 -11.42 -2.18
CA ASP A 249 3.67 -11.75 -0.77
C ASP A 249 4.86 -12.69 -0.57
N VAL A 250 4.94 -13.77 -1.36
CA VAL A 250 6.07 -14.71 -1.34
C VAL A 250 7.39 -13.99 -1.62
N LEU A 251 7.46 -13.16 -2.66
CA LEU A 251 8.69 -12.44 -3.01
C LEU A 251 9.09 -11.43 -1.93
N LEU A 252 8.13 -10.77 -1.28
CA LEU A 252 8.42 -9.88 -0.15
C LEU A 252 9.04 -10.68 1.00
N LEU A 253 8.43 -11.79 1.40
CA LEU A 253 8.91 -12.63 2.49
C LEU A 253 10.31 -13.22 2.20
N GLU A 254 10.55 -13.71 0.98
CA GLU A 254 11.85 -14.24 0.55
C GLU A 254 12.97 -13.19 0.61
N ASN A 255 12.65 -11.91 0.45
CA ASN A 255 13.60 -10.80 0.53
C ASN A 255 13.65 -10.17 1.95
N GLY A 256 13.09 -10.86 2.95
CA GLY A 256 13.09 -10.43 4.35
C GLY A 256 12.22 -9.21 4.63
N PHE A 257 11.23 -8.93 3.77
CA PHE A 257 10.15 -8.00 4.06
C PHE A 257 9.06 -8.71 4.87
N LYS A 258 8.04 -7.94 5.25
CA LYS A 258 6.83 -8.45 5.88
C LYS A 258 5.76 -8.67 4.80
N ARG A 259 4.66 -9.31 5.19
CA ARG A 259 3.54 -9.58 4.28
C ARG A 259 2.91 -8.32 3.71
N LEU A 260 2.24 -8.47 2.58
CA LEU A 260 1.44 -7.42 1.96
C LEU A 260 0.17 -7.15 2.80
N LEU A 261 -0.02 -5.90 3.20
CA LEU A 261 -1.22 -5.47 3.92
C LEU A 261 -2.49 -5.63 3.06
N PRO A 262 -3.65 -5.88 3.68
CA PRO A 262 -4.94 -5.58 3.07
C PRO A 262 -4.95 -4.13 2.57
N VAL A 263 -5.48 -3.93 1.36
CA VAL A 263 -5.59 -2.58 0.79
C VAL A 263 -7.05 -2.17 0.70
N ARG A 264 -7.35 -1.05 1.35
CA ARG A 264 -8.66 -0.39 1.29
C ARG A 264 -8.60 0.79 0.35
N PHE A 265 -9.50 0.77 -0.62
CA PHE A 265 -9.65 1.87 -1.56
C PHE A 265 -10.83 2.73 -1.15
N VAL A 266 -10.58 4.02 -1.02
CA VAL A 266 -11.58 5.03 -0.74
C VAL A 266 -11.78 5.87 -2.01
N ASP A 267 -12.96 5.74 -2.58
CA ASP A 267 -13.38 6.33 -3.83
C ASP A 267 -14.33 7.51 -3.56
N ARG A 268 -14.24 8.53 -4.41
CA ARG A 268 -15.11 9.70 -4.31
C ARG A 268 -16.59 9.36 -4.58
N ASP A 269 -16.84 8.47 -5.53
CA ASP A 269 -18.20 8.27 -6.06
C ASP A 269 -18.87 7.06 -5.41
N THR A 270 -18.08 6.05 -5.06
CA THR A 270 -18.58 4.74 -4.61
C THR A 270 -18.37 4.46 -3.13
N GLY A 271 -17.74 5.37 -2.37
CA GLY A 271 -17.38 5.14 -0.98
C GLY A 271 -16.12 4.28 -0.86
N TRP A 272 -16.09 3.27 0.00
CA TRP A 272 -14.89 2.45 0.23
C TRP A 272 -15.10 0.98 -0.12
N LYS A 273 -14.01 0.28 -0.43
CA LYS A 273 -13.98 -1.18 -0.58
C LYS A 273 -12.59 -1.74 -0.38
N ASP A 274 -12.51 -3.00 0.04
CA ASP A 274 -11.25 -3.72 0.10
C ASP A 274 -10.92 -4.35 -1.26
N PHE A 275 -9.64 -4.28 -1.66
CA PHE A 275 -9.15 -5.10 -2.76
C PHE A 275 -8.97 -6.54 -2.26
N ARG A 276 -10.03 -7.34 -2.48
CA ARG A 276 -10.14 -8.78 -2.20
C ARG A 276 -9.36 -9.23 -0.95
N SER A 277 -10.01 -9.12 0.20
CA SER A 277 -9.60 -9.76 1.44
C SER A 277 -10.10 -11.21 1.49
N ASP A 278 -9.53 -12.09 0.65
CA ASP A 278 -9.86 -13.53 0.70
C ASP A 278 -9.20 -14.24 1.92
N HIS A 279 -8.88 -13.50 3.00
CA HIS A 279 -8.33 -14.05 4.24
C HIS A 279 -9.38 -14.29 5.33
N HIS A 280 -10.67 -14.23 5.00
CA HIS A 280 -11.61 -15.11 5.69
C HIS A 280 -11.34 -16.54 5.23
N ALA A 281 -10.40 -17.21 5.92
CA ALA A 281 -10.64 -18.62 6.20
C ALA A 281 -12.01 -18.69 6.89
N PRO A 282 -12.94 -19.56 6.44
CA PRO A 282 -14.15 -19.79 7.21
C PRO A 282 -13.73 -20.17 8.62
N SER A 283 -14.27 -19.46 9.61
CA SER A 283 -14.27 -19.91 11.00
C SER A 283 -14.59 -21.39 10.98
N ALA A 284 -13.70 -22.21 11.54
CA ALA A 284 -14.02 -23.60 11.82
C ALA A 284 -15.36 -23.59 12.55
N SER A 285 -16.38 -24.15 11.91
CA SER A 285 -17.57 -24.59 12.62
C SER A 285 -17.06 -25.49 13.73
N VAL A 286 -17.15 -24.99 14.96
CA VAL A 286 -17.05 -25.80 16.16
C VAL A 286 -17.99 -26.97 15.92
N ALA A 287 -17.43 -28.17 15.95
CA ALA A 287 -18.21 -29.38 15.95
C ALA A 287 -19.18 -29.28 17.12
N ASP A 288 -20.47 -29.29 16.82
CA ASP A 288 -21.47 -29.69 17.79
C ASP A 288 -21.11 -31.14 18.19
N ASP A 289 -20.46 -31.24 19.35
CA ASP A 289 -20.23 -32.45 20.11
C ASP A 289 -21.61 -32.86 20.65
N ASP A 290 -22.33 -33.64 19.84
CA ASP A 290 -23.60 -34.25 20.24
C ASP A 290 -23.34 -35.21 21.41
N GLY A 291 -23.95 -34.88 22.53
CA GLY A 291 -23.63 -35.42 23.83
C GLY A 291 -23.83 -36.93 23.96
N ALA A 292 -22.88 -37.55 24.66
CA ALA A 292 -23.11 -38.82 25.33
C ALA A 292 -23.82 -38.56 26.67
N PRO A 293 -25.02 -39.11 26.93
CA PRO A 293 -25.70 -38.94 28.20
C PRO A 293 -24.98 -39.72 29.32
N ALA A 294 -24.79 -39.02 30.44
CA ALA A 294 -24.26 -39.56 31.68
C ALA A 294 -25.15 -40.69 32.21
N ALA A 295 -24.54 -41.82 32.54
CA ALA A 295 -25.15 -42.87 33.34
C ALA A 295 -25.21 -42.43 34.80
N GLU A 296 -26.40 -42.51 35.40
CA GLU A 296 -26.62 -42.29 36.83
C GLU A 296 -25.96 -43.40 37.68
N PRO A 297 -25.50 -43.08 38.90
CA PRO A 297 -24.91 -44.08 39.79
C PRO A 297 -25.97 -44.98 40.43
N VAL A 298 -25.64 -46.26 40.51
CA VAL A 298 -26.38 -47.29 41.26
C VAL A 298 -26.04 -47.15 42.75
N ASP A 299 -27.06 -46.93 43.58
CA ASP A 299 -26.95 -47.03 45.04
C ASP A 299 -26.64 -48.48 45.46
N THR A 300 -25.68 -48.64 46.37
CA THR A 300 -25.47 -49.84 47.21
C THR A 300 -25.16 -49.44 48.64
#